data_AF-A0A9E5YKX5-F1
#
_entry.id   AF-A0A9E5YKX5-F1
#
_cell.length_a   1.000
_cell.length_b   1.000
_cell.length_c   1.000
_cell.angle_alpha   90.00
_cell.angle_beta   90.00
_cell.angle_gamma   90.00
#
_symmetry.space_group_name_H-M   'P 1'
#
loop_
_entity.id
_entity.type
_entity.pdbx_description
1 polymer ?
#
loop_
_entity_poly.entity_id
_entity_poly.type
_entity_poly.pdbx_seq_one_letter_code
_entity_poly.pdbx_strand_id
1 'polypeptide(L)'
;MFSNRPITPSSLSIKDLPWQILWDKDKCTLCGQCTAVCPVNAIELGVFRQRALQVSLEPGEITSNKHSFYYGIRQKTDPAYRCVGCAMCTMVCPNDAIIPAKSDEVDKLKFHLDRGGQPWRRGGRRNVADGLLDQIKFIRISMLTDPALDAGRHEFAITSLLGRILPPEENMRFVSENGWIPPVREIYPLIIGGMSFGALSPTMWEGLQLGVTYLNEELAMPVRICTGEGGCPP
;
A
#
# COMPACT_ATOMS: atom_id res chain seq x y z
N MET A 1 13.56 -5.13 -26.20
CA MET A 1 14.85 -4.47 -25.88
C MET A 1 14.80 -3.03 -26.38
N PHE A 2 15.11 -2.05 -25.52
CA PHE A 2 15.08 -0.63 -25.87
C PHE A 2 16.31 -0.25 -26.68
N SER A 3 16.14 0.35 -27.86
CA SER A 3 17.25 0.60 -28.80
C SER A 3 18.17 1.76 -28.40
N ASN A 4 17.76 2.64 -27.49
CA ASN A 4 18.41 3.95 -27.27
C ASN A 4 18.78 4.24 -25.79
N ARG A 5 18.70 3.27 -24.86
CA ARG A 5 19.02 3.53 -23.45
C ARG A 5 20.46 3.09 -23.14
N PRO A 6 21.30 3.91 -22.50
CA PRO A 6 22.61 3.45 -22.04
C PRO A 6 22.38 2.34 -21.00
N ILE A 7 22.84 1.14 -21.31
CA ILE A 7 22.72 -0.02 -20.42
C ILE A 7 23.89 0.06 -19.44
N THR A 8 23.58 0.33 -18.18
CA THR A 8 24.53 0.18 -17.07
C THR A 8 24.20 -1.09 -16.28
N PRO A 9 25.14 -1.68 -15.53
CA PRO A 9 24.87 -2.89 -14.74
C PRO A 9 23.71 -2.75 -13.74
N SER A 10 23.37 -1.51 -13.34
CA SER A 10 22.27 -1.19 -12.43
C SER A 10 20.97 -0.79 -13.13
N SER A 11 20.92 -0.88 -14.46
CA SER A 11 19.73 -0.57 -15.25
C SER A 11 18.71 -1.72 -15.20
N LEU A 12 17.48 -1.39 -14.82
CA LEU A 12 16.37 -2.34 -14.78
C LEU A 12 15.65 -2.39 -16.12
N SER A 13 15.19 -3.59 -16.49
CA SER A 13 14.25 -3.79 -17.59
C SER A 13 12.80 -3.72 -17.09
N ILE A 14 11.82 -3.65 -18.02
CA ILE A 14 10.38 -3.68 -17.65
C ILE A 14 10.04 -4.96 -16.88
N LYS A 15 10.64 -6.09 -17.25
CA LYS A 15 10.37 -7.39 -16.62
C LYS A 15 10.82 -7.47 -15.18
N ASP A 16 11.80 -6.66 -14.80
CA ASP A 16 12.36 -6.63 -13.45
C ASP A 16 11.49 -5.85 -12.46
N LEU A 17 10.46 -5.14 -12.96
CA LEU A 17 9.50 -4.39 -12.16
C LEU A 17 8.29 -5.27 -11.79
N PRO A 18 7.68 -5.07 -10.61
CA PRO A 18 6.55 -5.88 -10.14
C PRO A 18 5.26 -5.66 -10.95
N TRP A 19 5.13 -4.49 -11.58
CA TRP A 19 3.99 -4.11 -12.40
C TRP A 19 4.49 -3.69 -13.77
N GLN A 20 3.95 -4.31 -14.82
CA GLN A 20 4.25 -4.06 -16.21
C GLN A 20 3.04 -3.40 -16.87
N ILE A 21 3.29 -2.41 -17.71
CA ILE A 21 2.22 -1.71 -18.43
C ILE A 21 2.07 -2.37 -19.80
N LEU A 22 0.96 -3.07 -19.97
CA LEU A 22 0.54 -3.61 -21.26
C LEU A 22 -0.12 -2.49 -22.03
N TRP A 23 0.41 -2.20 -23.22
CA TRP A 23 -0.05 -1.14 -24.09
C TRP A 23 -0.23 -1.66 -25.50
N ASP A 24 -1.42 -1.44 -26.05
CA ASP A 24 -1.77 -1.76 -27.43
C ASP A 24 -1.66 -0.51 -28.30
N LYS A 25 -0.76 -0.56 -29.29
CA LYS A 25 -0.49 0.56 -30.19
C LYS A 25 -1.68 0.82 -31.13
N ASP A 26 -2.41 -0.21 -31.53
CA ASP A 26 -3.45 -0.09 -32.55
C ASP A 26 -4.73 0.54 -31.98
N LYS A 27 -4.97 0.35 -30.68
CA LYS A 27 -6.11 0.96 -29.97
C LYS A 27 -5.83 2.37 -29.46
N CYS A 28 -4.57 2.75 -29.32
CA CYS A 28 -4.18 3.98 -28.65
C CYS A 28 -4.33 5.21 -29.56
N THR A 29 -5.13 6.18 -29.12
CA THR A 29 -5.32 7.47 -29.81
C THR A 29 -4.29 8.55 -29.43
N LEU A 30 -3.28 8.19 -28.62
CA LEU A 30 -2.22 9.09 -28.17
C LEU A 30 -2.72 10.36 -27.44
N CYS A 31 -3.84 10.27 -26.71
CA CYS A 31 -4.44 11.39 -25.99
C CYS A 31 -3.65 11.91 -24.77
N GLY A 32 -2.69 11.15 -24.24
CA GLY A 32 -1.87 11.54 -23.08
C GLY A 32 -2.56 11.54 -21.71
N GLN A 33 -3.82 11.12 -21.61
CA GLN A 33 -4.55 11.08 -20.33
C GLN A 33 -3.89 10.14 -19.31
N CYS A 34 -3.42 8.98 -19.76
CA CYS A 34 -2.72 8.01 -18.91
C CYS A 34 -1.43 8.56 -18.28
N THR A 35 -0.69 9.41 -19.01
CA THR A 35 0.51 10.07 -18.47
C THR A 35 0.18 11.14 -17.47
N ALA A 36 -0.90 11.89 -17.69
CA ALA A 36 -1.32 12.99 -16.81
C ALA A 36 -1.88 12.50 -15.47
N VAL A 37 -2.64 11.40 -15.46
CA VAL A 37 -3.26 10.87 -14.23
C VAL A 37 -2.29 10.07 -13.36
N CYS A 38 -1.12 9.68 -13.88
CA CYS A 38 -0.24 8.76 -13.17
C CYS A 38 0.38 9.42 -11.94
N PRO A 39 0.08 8.96 -10.71
CA PRO A 39 0.51 9.63 -9.47
C PRO A 39 2.02 9.53 -9.23
N VAL A 40 2.68 8.61 -9.93
CA VAL A 40 4.11 8.29 -9.81
C VAL A 40 4.86 8.60 -11.10
N ASN A 41 4.21 9.20 -12.10
CA ASN A 41 4.81 9.51 -13.41
C ASN A 41 5.54 8.31 -14.04
N ALA A 42 4.94 7.11 -13.96
CA ALA A 42 5.54 5.86 -14.44
C ALA A 42 5.47 5.70 -15.97
N ILE A 43 4.72 6.55 -16.67
CA ILE A 43 4.46 6.45 -18.10
C ILE A 43 5.05 7.69 -18.79
N GLU A 44 5.81 7.48 -19.86
CA GLU A 44 6.37 8.52 -20.72
C GLU A 44 5.74 8.42 -22.11
N LEU A 45 5.17 9.52 -22.59
CA LEU A 45 4.71 9.64 -23.99
C LEU A 45 5.85 10.25 -24.83
N GLY A 46 6.11 9.69 -26.00
CA GLY A 46 7.19 10.18 -26.85
C GLY A 46 7.31 9.51 -28.21
N VAL A 47 8.33 9.92 -28.95
CA VAL A 47 8.73 9.33 -30.23
C VAL A 47 9.86 8.35 -30.00
N PHE A 48 9.66 7.14 -30.51
CA PHE A 48 10.47 6.02 -30.16
C PHE A 48 11.04 5.37 -31.41
N ARG A 49 12.36 5.18 -31.41
CA ARG A 49 13.06 4.43 -32.45
C ARG A 49 12.84 2.93 -32.23
N GLN A 50 12.55 2.22 -33.31
CA GLN A 50 12.45 0.77 -33.36
C GLN A 50 13.40 0.26 -34.43
N ARG A 51 14.24 -0.71 -34.05
CA ARG A 51 15.05 -1.47 -35.01
C ARG A 51 14.21 -2.62 -35.51
N ALA A 52 13.89 -2.64 -36.80
CA ALA A 52 13.29 -3.77 -37.48
C ALA A 52 14.37 -4.46 -38.32
N LEU A 53 14.55 -5.75 -38.12
CA LEU A 53 15.42 -6.55 -38.97
C LEU A 53 14.64 -6.91 -40.23
N GLN A 54 15.11 -6.44 -41.38
CA GLN A 54 14.57 -6.92 -42.65
C GLN A 54 15.30 -8.21 -42.97
N VAL A 55 14.67 -9.33 -42.62
CA VAL A 55 15.15 -10.66 -42.94
C VAL A 55 14.62 -11.02 -44.31
N SER A 56 15.50 -11.16 -45.29
CA SER A 56 15.16 -11.79 -46.55
C SER A 56 15.31 -13.30 -46.44
N LEU A 57 14.42 -14.01 -47.13
CA LEU A 57 14.38 -15.47 -47.17
C LEU A 57 15.26 -16.03 -48.30
N GLU A 58 15.82 -15.15 -49.14
CA GLU A 58 16.67 -15.53 -50.26
C GLU A 58 18.09 -15.90 -49.78
N PRO A 59 18.61 -17.09 -50.15
CA PRO A 59 19.95 -17.48 -49.76
C PRO A 59 20.99 -16.56 -50.41
N GLY A 60 21.68 -15.76 -49.58
CA GLY A 60 22.78 -14.88 -50.01
C GLY A 60 22.54 -13.39 -49.83
N GLU A 61 21.32 -12.95 -49.51
CA GLU A 61 21.07 -11.54 -49.17
C GLU A 61 21.52 -11.22 -47.73
N ILE A 62 22.14 -10.05 -47.58
CA ILE A 62 22.64 -9.56 -46.29
C ILE A 62 21.48 -8.95 -45.52
N THR A 63 21.23 -9.44 -44.30
CA THR A 63 20.23 -8.85 -43.40
C THR A 63 20.55 -7.38 -43.13
N SER A 64 19.62 -6.48 -43.49
CA SER A 64 19.80 -5.04 -43.28
C SER A 64 19.00 -4.54 -42.08
N ASN A 65 19.55 -3.51 -41.42
CA ASN A 65 18.90 -2.86 -40.30
C ASN A 65 18.01 -1.72 -40.80
N LYS A 66 16.69 -1.91 -40.74
CA LYS A 66 15.74 -0.84 -41.01
C LYS A 66 15.34 -0.16 -39.70
N HIS A 67 15.51 1.15 -39.62
CA HIS A 67 15.16 1.92 -38.43
C HIS A 67 13.84 2.64 -38.69
N SER A 68 12.79 2.28 -37.95
CA SER A 68 11.49 2.95 -37.97
C SER A 68 11.29 3.78 -36.71
N PHE A 69 10.37 4.74 -36.79
CA PHE A 69 9.91 5.52 -35.64
C PHE A 69 8.44 5.20 -35.37
N TYR A 70 8.06 5.16 -34.09
CA TYR A 70 6.66 5.08 -33.68
C TYR A 70 6.38 6.08 -32.56
N TYR A 71 5.15 6.59 -32.54
CA TYR A 71 4.60 7.39 -31.45
C TYR A 71 3.92 6.46 -30.47
N GLY A 72 4.09 6.71 -29.18
CA GLY A 72 3.52 5.82 -28.18
C GLY A 72 3.82 6.23 -26.75
N ILE A 73 3.53 5.30 -25.86
CA ILE A 73 3.89 5.39 -24.45
C ILE A 73 4.91 4.32 -24.08
N ARG A 74 5.73 4.61 -23.07
CA ARG A 74 6.68 3.67 -22.46
C ARG A 74 6.62 3.75 -20.95
N GLN A 75 6.87 2.62 -20.31
CA GLN A 75 7.02 2.56 -18.87
C GLN A 75 8.45 2.96 -18.46
N LYS A 76 8.58 3.85 -17.48
CA LYS A 76 9.85 4.16 -16.83
C LYS A 76 10.36 2.96 -16.04
N THR A 77 11.66 2.69 -16.14
CA THR A 77 12.31 1.60 -15.41
C THR A 77 13.10 2.07 -14.20
N ASP A 78 13.18 3.38 -13.97
CA ASP A 78 13.83 3.93 -12.80
C ASP A 78 13.03 3.60 -11.52
N PRO A 79 13.68 3.12 -10.44
CA PRO A 79 13.00 2.73 -9.21
C PRO A 79 12.10 3.82 -8.62
N ALA A 80 12.47 5.09 -8.79
CA ALA A 80 11.73 6.24 -8.29
C ALA A 80 10.35 6.42 -8.96
N TYR A 81 10.21 6.00 -10.21
CA TYR A 81 8.99 6.19 -11.02
C TYR A 81 8.32 4.85 -11.37
N ARG A 82 8.52 3.82 -10.54
CA ARG A 82 7.95 2.51 -10.79
C ARG A 82 6.42 2.54 -10.77
N CYS A 83 5.80 1.71 -11.61
CA CYS A 83 4.36 1.50 -11.54
C CYS A 83 3.99 0.79 -10.22
N VAL A 84 2.90 1.23 -9.59
CA VAL A 84 2.38 0.67 -8.32
C VAL A 84 1.10 -0.15 -8.50
N GLY A 85 0.60 -0.32 -9.73
CA GLY A 85 -0.59 -1.13 -10.02
C GLY A 85 -1.93 -0.49 -9.70
N CYS A 86 -1.99 0.84 -9.48
CA CYS A 86 -3.22 1.55 -9.11
C CYS A 86 -4.34 1.59 -10.18
N ALA A 87 -4.08 1.10 -11.41
CA ALA A 87 -5.05 1.05 -12.52
C ALA A 87 -5.73 2.36 -12.95
N MET A 88 -5.33 3.53 -12.44
CA MET A 88 -5.88 4.82 -12.88
C MET A 88 -5.70 5.08 -14.38
N CYS A 89 -4.61 4.59 -14.97
CA CYS A 89 -4.39 4.72 -16.42
C CYS A 89 -5.42 3.96 -17.26
N THR A 90 -5.92 2.82 -16.77
CA THR A 90 -6.99 2.06 -17.42
C THR A 90 -8.31 2.80 -17.29
N MET A 91 -8.63 3.30 -16.08
CA MET A 91 -9.87 4.04 -15.81
C MET A 91 -10.06 5.28 -16.69
N VAL A 92 -8.98 5.97 -17.05
CA VAL A 92 -9.05 7.17 -17.90
C VAL A 92 -8.92 6.88 -19.40
N CYS A 93 -8.60 5.64 -19.80
CA CYS A 93 -8.37 5.33 -21.21
C CYS A 93 -9.71 5.12 -21.93
N PRO A 94 -10.05 5.93 -22.96
CA PRO A 94 -11.34 5.79 -23.65
C PRO A 94 -11.44 4.52 -24.52
N ASN A 95 -10.29 3.93 -24.89
CA ASN A 95 -10.21 2.80 -25.83
C ASN A 95 -9.67 1.51 -25.17
N ASP A 96 -9.54 1.48 -23.84
CA ASP A 96 -8.94 0.35 -23.10
C ASP A 96 -7.59 -0.12 -23.68
N ALA A 97 -6.79 0.84 -24.14
CA ALA A 97 -5.52 0.56 -24.81
C ALA A 97 -4.36 0.30 -23.83
N ILE A 98 -4.58 0.45 -22.52
CA ILE A 98 -3.54 0.38 -21.49
C ILE A 98 -4.02 -0.30 -20.21
N ILE A 99 -3.26 -1.28 -19.72
CA ILE A 99 -3.57 -2.03 -18.49
C ILE A 99 -2.28 -2.30 -17.70
N PRO A 100 -2.23 -2.02 -16.38
CA PRO A 100 -1.15 -2.50 -15.54
C PRO A 100 -1.40 -3.97 -15.18
N ALA A 101 -0.46 -4.84 -15.57
CA ALA A 101 -0.45 -6.25 -15.21
C ALA A 101 0.67 -6.53 -14.20
N LYS A 102 0.42 -7.43 -13.26
CA LYS A 102 1.46 -7.89 -12.32
C LYS A 102 2.44 -8.79 -13.08
N SER A 103 3.74 -8.65 -12.80
CA SER A 103 4.75 -9.52 -13.41
C SER A 103 4.68 -10.94 -12.88
N ASP A 104 4.93 -11.92 -13.76
CA ASP A 104 5.07 -13.32 -13.36
C ASP A 104 6.45 -13.61 -12.73
N GLU A 105 7.46 -12.78 -13.04
CA GLU A 105 8.81 -12.91 -12.49
C GLU A 105 8.93 -12.33 -11.07
N VAL A 106 9.92 -12.84 -10.32
CA VAL A 106 10.27 -12.34 -8.99
C VAL A 106 10.72 -10.88 -9.10
N ASP A 107 10.20 -10.03 -8.20
CA ASP A 107 10.54 -8.62 -8.15
C ASP A 107 12.03 -8.40 -7.86
N LYS A 108 12.78 -7.95 -8.89
CA LYS A 108 14.22 -7.65 -8.80
C LYS A 108 14.46 -6.20 -8.39
N LEU A 109 13.45 -5.34 -8.50
CA LEU A 109 13.51 -3.94 -8.07
C LEU A 109 13.97 -3.80 -6.61
N LYS A 110 13.60 -4.75 -5.74
CA LYS A 110 13.95 -4.72 -4.32
C LYS A 110 15.45 -4.54 -4.06
N PHE A 111 16.30 -5.06 -4.95
CA PHE A 111 17.76 -4.92 -4.85
C PHE A 111 18.28 -3.54 -5.26
N HIS A 112 17.42 -2.71 -5.86
CA HIS A 112 17.75 -1.39 -6.38
C HIS A 112 16.97 -0.25 -5.71
N LEU A 113 16.18 -0.53 -4.67
CA LEU A 113 15.45 0.50 -3.91
C LEU A 113 16.39 1.36 -3.06
N ASP A 114 17.39 0.74 -2.42
CA ASP A 114 18.30 1.39 -1.49
C ASP A 114 19.59 1.89 -2.19
N ARG A 115 19.41 2.64 -3.29
CA ARG A 115 20.55 3.24 -4.01
C ARG A 115 21.32 4.20 -3.10
N GLY A 116 22.65 4.06 -3.07
CA GLY A 116 23.51 4.91 -2.24
C GLY A 116 23.49 4.55 -0.75
N GLY A 117 23.01 3.35 -0.38
CA GLY A 117 22.99 2.88 1.01
C GLY A 117 21.97 3.58 1.90
N GLN A 118 21.10 4.40 1.32
CA GLN A 118 20.02 5.05 2.04
C GLN A 118 18.75 4.21 1.93
N PRO A 119 18.11 3.85 3.06
CA PRO A 119 16.85 3.14 3.02
C PRO A 119 15.77 4.03 2.41
N TRP A 120 14.89 3.43 1.61
CA TRP A 120 13.75 4.13 1.01
C TRP A 120 12.85 4.79 2.08
N ARG A 121 12.76 6.13 2.08
CA ARG A 121 12.12 6.93 3.16
C ARG A 121 10.62 7.23 2.98
N ARG A 122 9.87 6.43 2.21
CA ARG A 122 8.41 6.66 2.08
C ARG A 122 7.68 6.07 3.29
N GLY A 123 7.12 6.95 4.12
CA GLY A 123 6.40 6.60 5.34
C GLY A 123 5.17 5.72 5.07
N GLY A 124 4.97 4.74 5.94
CA GLY A 124 3.87 3.77 5.87
C GLY A 124 4.32 2.38 6.31
N ARG A 125 3.40 1.57 6.83
CA ARG A 125 3.62 0.12 7.04
C ARG A 125 4.19 -0.47 5.75
N ARG A 126 5.18 -1.37 5.86
CA ARG A 126 5.63 -2.16 4.71
C ARG A 126 4.39 -2.86 4.16
N ASN A 127 3.92 -2.48 2.97
CA ASN A 127 2.81 -3.14 2.27
C ASN A 127 3.28 -4.51 1.78
N VAL A 128 3.62 -5.39 2.73
CA VAL A 128 3.89 -6.81 2.50
C VAL A 128 2.53 -7.48 2.41
N ALA A 129 2.26 -8.16 1.30
CA ALA A 129 0.97 -8.82 1.07
C ALA A 129 0.74 -10.04 1.99
N ASP A 130 1.77 -10.49 2.70
CA ASP A 130 1.74 -11.64 3.61
C ASP A 130 1.69 -11.18 5.07
N GLY A 131 0.74 -10.30 5.41
CA GLY A 131 0.46 -9.98 6.81
C GLY A 131 -0.16 -11.18 7.52
N LEU A 132 0.20 -11.43 8.78
CA LEU A 132 -0.47 -12.46 9.60
C LEU A 132 -1.99 -12.27 9.62
N LEU A 133 -2.46 -11.02 9.64
CA LEU A 133 -3.88 -10.69 9.63
C LEU A 133 -4.58 -11.10 8.32
N ASP A 134 -3.88 -11.03 7.17
CA ASP A 134 -4.44 -11.44 5.87
C ASP A 134 -4.55 -12.98 5.75
N GLN A 135 -3.82 -13.71 6.58
CA GLN A 135 -3.88 -15.18 6.66
C GLN A 135 -5.01 -15.69 7.56
N ILE A 136 -5.58 -14.83 8.41
CA ILE A 136 -6.69 -15.20 9.29
C ILE A 136 -7.98 -15.25 8.48
N LYS A 137 -8.58 -16.44 8.39
CA LYS A 137 -9.88 -16.65 7.74
C LYS A 137 -10.96 -16.79 8.81
N PHE A 138 -11.92 -15.87 8.82
CA PHE A 138 -13.13 -16.01 9.61
C PHE A 138 -14.10 -16.95 8.87
N ILE A 139 -14.40 -18.10 9.48
CA ILE A 139 -15.39 -19.05 8.95
C ILE A 139 -16.70 -18.92 9.72
N ARG A 140 -17.83 -19.31 9.08
CA ARG A 140 -19.13 -19.35 9.76
C ARG A 140 -19.20 -20.58 10.67
N ILE A 141 -19.59 -20.40 11.92
CA ILE A 141 -19.76 -21.50 12.89
C ILE A 141 -21.05 -22.31 12.59
N SER A 142 -22.06 -21.68 11.98
CA SER A 142 -23.33 -22.31 11.58
C SER A 142 -23.79 -21.80 10.21
N MET A 143 -24.36 -22.70 9.39
CA MET A 143 -25.02 -22.35 8.12
C MET A 143 -26.50 -21.94 8.29
N LEU A 144 -27.08 -22.17 9.47
CA LEU A 144 -28.50 -21.90 9.78
C LEU A 144 -28.74 -20.48 10.30
N THR A 145 -27.68 -19.77 10.69
CA THR A 145 -27.73 -18.45 11.29
C THR A 145 -27.11 -17.45 10.32
N ASP A 146 -27.92 -16.52 9.81
CA ASP A 146 -27.41 -15.36 9.08
C ASP A 146 -26.78 -14.39 10.10
N PRO A 147 -25.47 -14.14 10.04
CA PRO A 147 -24.79 -13.25 10.99
C PRO A 147 -25.38 -11.84 11.03
N ALA A 148 -25.94 -11.34 9.93
CA ALA A 148 -26.55 -10.01 9.90
C ALA A 148 -27.87 -9.98 10.66
N LEU A 149 -28.69 -11.03 10.53
CA LEU A 149 -29.94 -11.17 11.29
C LEU A 149 -29.68 -11.43 12.77
N ASP A 150 -28.64 -12.21 13.10
CA ASP A 150 -28.27 -12.48 14.49
C ASP A 150 -27.63 -11.26 15.16
N ALA A 151 -26.84 -10.47 14.44
CA ALA A 151 -26.30 -9.20 14.94
C ALA A 151 -27.40 -8.17 15.27
N GLY A 152 -28.55 -8.22 14.57
CA GLY A 152 -29.70 -7.38 14.89
C GLY A 152 -30.58 -7.92 16.02
N ARG A 153 -30.44 -9.20 16.40
CA ARG A 153 -31.24 -9.86 17.44
C ARG A 153 -30.52 -10.00 18.78
N HIS A 154 -29.19 -9.95 18.77
CA HIS A 154 -28.37 -10.13 19.96
C HIS A 154 -27.63 -8.84 20.28
N GLU A 155 -27.70 -8.44 21.54
CA GLU A 155 -26.86 -7.37 22.07
C GLU A 155 -25.51 -7.95 22.50
N PHE A 156 -24.44 -7.55 21.82
CA PHE A 156 -23.08 -7.93 22.19
C PHE A 156 -22.45 -6.81 23.01
N ALA A 157 -22.14 -7.08 24.28
CA ALA A 157 -21.29 -6.21 25.08
C ALA A 157 -19.81 -6.47 24.71
N ILE A 158 -19.20 -5.54 23.98
CA ILE A 158 -17.80 -5.62 23.56
C ILE A 158 -16.95 -4.72 24.47
N THR A 159 -16.83 -5.10 25.74
CA THR A 159 -15.92 -4.46 26.70
C THR A 159 -14.76 -5.37 27.04
N SER A 160 -13.59 -4.78 27.25
CA SER A 160 -12.38 -5.46 27.68
C SER A 160 -11.80 -4.76 28.90
N LEU A 161 -11.20 -5.55 29.80
CA LEU A 161 -10.53 -5.02 30.97
C LEU A 161 -9.15 -4.51 30.57
N LEU A 162 -8.92 -3.21 30.76
CA LEU A 162 -7.62 -2.58 30.57
C LEU A 162 -7.10 -2.02 31.89
N GLY A 163 -5.88 -2.42 32.24
CA GLY A 163 -5.20 -2.00 33.45
C GLY A 163 -4.05 -2.95 33.77
N ARG A 164 -3.33 -2.66 34.86
CA ARG A 164 -2.33 -3.60 35.39
C ARG A 164 -3.04 -4.59 36.29
N ILE A 165 -3.30 -5.78 35.76
CA ILE A 165 -3.86 -6.88 36.53
C ILE A 165 -2.71 -7.49 37.34
N LEU A 166 -2.79 -7.40 38.67
CA LEU A 166 -1.81 -8.02 39.57
C LEU A 166 -1.98 -9.55 39.56
N PRO A 167 -0.91 -10.32 39.79
CA PRO A 167 -1.01 -11.74 40.10
C PRO A 167 -1.99 -12.00 41.25
N PRO A 168 -2.72 -13.13 41.26
CA PRO A 168 -3.74 -13.42 42.27
C PRO A 168 -3.24 -13.32 43.72
N GLU A 169 -2.02 -13.80 43.98
CA GLU A 169 -1.40 -13.78 45.32
C GLU A 169 -1.14 -12.36 45.83
N GLU A 170 -0.60 -11.50 44.96
CA GLU A 170 -0.32 -10.09 45.29
C GLU A 170 -1.62 -9.32 45.50
N ASN A 171 -2.62 -9.56 44.64
CA ASN A 171 -3.91 -8.89 44.74
C ASN A 171 -4.61 -9.22 46.08
N MET A 172 -4.64 -10.49 46.48
CA MET A 172 -5.22 -10.92 47.76
C MET A 172 -4.50 -10.29 48.95
N ARG A 173 -3.16 -10.17 48.88
CA ARG A 173 -2.35 -9.52 49.90
C ARG A 173 -2.68 -8.02 50.02
N PHE A 174 -2.69 -7.28 48.92
CA PHE A 174 -3.01 -5.84 48.92
C PHE A 174 -4.45 -5.56 49.37
N VAL A 175 -5.42 -6.42 49.02
CA VAL A 175 -6.79 -6.32 49.54
C VAL A 175 -6.81 -6.49 51.06
N SER A 176 -6.05 -7.45 51.61
CA SER A 176 -6.00 -7.68 53.07
C SER A 176 -5.29 -6.56 53.84
N GLU A 177 -4.24 -5.98 53.26
CA GLU A 177 -3.42 -4.92 53.86
C GLU A 177 -3.99 -3.50 53.59
N ASN A 178 -5.13 -3.38 52.88
CA ASN A 178 -5.68 -2.11 52.34
C ASN A 178 -4.64 -1.31 51.55
N GLY A 179 -3.77 -2.00 50.83
CA GLY A 179 -2.73 -1.39 50.00
C GLY A 179 -3.28 -0.93 48.65
N TRP A 180 -2.45 -0.17 47.92
CA TRP A 180 -2.85 0.40 46.64
C TRP A 180 -2.89 -0.67 45.54
N ILE A 181 -4.06 -0.82 44.91
CA ILE A 181 -4.27 -1.70 43.76
C ILE A 181 -4.37 -0.84 42.49
N PRO A 182 -3.61 -1.14 41.42
CA PRO A 182 -3.73 -0.42 40.17
C PRO A 182 -5.16 -0.48 39.63
N PRO A 183 -5.73 0.64 39.12
CA PRO A 183 -7.08 0.64 38.61
C PRO A 183 -7.17 -0.21 37.33
N VAL A 184 -8.13 -1.12 37.30
CA VAL A 184 -8.57 -1.84 36.09
C VAL A 184 -9.91 -1.27 35.67
N ARG A 185 -10.05 -0.92 34.39
CA ARG A 185 -11.27 -0.32 33.84
C ARG A 185 -11.80 -1.17 32.70
N GLU A 186 -13.11 -1.32 32.63
CA GLU A 186 -13.77 -1.82 31.43
C GLU A 186 -13.76 -0.73 30.37
N ILE A 187 -13.21 -1.04 29.21
CA ILE A 187 -13.13 -0.12 28.08
C ILE A 187 -13.54 -0.83 26.79
N TYR A 188 -13.95 -0.04 25.82
CA TYR A 188 -14.12 -0.52 24.46
C TYR A 188 -12.74 -0.88 23.88
N PRO A 189 -12.58 -2.02 23.18
CA PRO A 189 -11.26 -2.54 22.80
C PRO A 189 -10.55 -1.70 21.72
N LEU A 190 -11.24 -0.77 21.06
CA LEU A 190 -10.62 0.15 20.11
C LEU A 190 -10.08 1.37 20.84
N ILE A 191 -8.75 1.50 20.84
CA ILE A 191 -8.01 2.62 21.43
C ILE A 191 -7.09 3.21 20.38
N ILE A 192 -7.06 4.54 20.31
CA ILE A 192 -6.09 5.27 19.49
C ILE A 192 -4.91 5.66 20.38
N GLY A 193 -3.77 5.01 20.16
CA GLY A 193 -2.53 5.29 20.90
C GLY A 193 -1.64 6.29 20.18
N GLY A 194 -1.29 7.40 20.84
CA GLY A 194 -0.18 8.27 20.45
C GLY A 194 1.12 7.84 21.14
N MET A 195 2.25 7.85 20.42
CA MET A 195 3.54 7.47 21.01
C MET A 195 3.96 8.42 22.13
N SER A 196 3.72 9.73 21.95
CA SER A 196 4.06 10.79 22.90
C SER A 196 3.36 12.10 22.50
N PHE A 197 3.22 13.07 23.41
CA PHE A 197 2.65 14.39 23.08
C PHE A 197 3.43 15.09 21.96
N GLY A 198 4.76 14.93 21.97
CA GLY A 198 5.67 15.52 20.97
C GLY A 198 5.80 14.73 19.66
N ALA A 199 5.25 13.52 19.56
CA ALA A 199 5.40 12.68 18.37
C ALA A 199 4.44 13.03 17.22
N LEU A 200 3.39 13.81 17.49
CA LEU A 200 2.38 14.20 16.50
C LEU A 200 2.36 15.72 16.33
N SER A 201 2.16 16.19 15.10
CA SER A 201 1.97 17.62 14.83
C SER A 201 0.64 18.10 15.45
N PRO A 202 0.50 19.40 15.78
CA PRO A 202 -0.75 19.96 16.27
C PRO A 202 -1.96 19.67 15.37
N THR A 203 -1.77 19.74 14.05
CA THR A 203 -2.81 19.42 13.05
C THR A 203 -3.21 17.94 13.06
N MET A 204 -2.28 17.04 13.35
CA MET A 204 -2.58 15.61 13.48
C MET A 204 -3.34 15.33 14.76
N TRP A 205 -2.97 15.99 15.86
CA TRP A 205 -3.71 15.93 17.12
C TRP A 205 -5.16 16.38 16.95
N GLU A 206 -5.37 17.52 16.30
CA GLU A 206 -6.72 18.04 16.00
C GLU A 206 -7.53 17.04 15.17
N GLY A 207 -6.95 16.50 14.09
CA GLY A 207 -7.62 15.50 13.25
C GLY A 207 -7.99 14.22 14.00
N LEU A 208 -7.11 13.73 14.88
CA LEU A 208 -7.40 12.56 15.71
C LEU A 208 -8.50 12.83 16.73
N GLN A 209 -8.51 13.99 17.38
CA GLN A 209 -9.56 14.35 18.34
C GLN A 209 -10.91 14.48 17.63
N LEU A 210 -10.98 15.15 16.48
CA LEU A 210 -12.19 15.23 15.67
C LEU A 210 -12.69 13.83 15.27
N GLY A 211 -11.79 12.94 14.84
CA GLY A 211 -12.13 11.56 14.52
C GLY A 211 -12.68 10.79 15.73
N VAL A 212 -12.06 10.92 16.90
CA VAL A 212 -12.54 10.29 18.15
C VAL A 212 -13.91 10.84 18.54
N THR A 213 -14.11 12.16 18.47
CA THR A 213 -15.41 12.78 18.76
C THR A 213 -16.49 12.26 17.82
N TYR A 214 -16.21 12.19 16.52
CA TYR A 214 -17.14 11.63 15.54
C TYR A 214 -17.50 10.17 15.86
N LEU A 215 -16.52 9.33 16.21
CA LEU A 215 -16.78 7.94 16.58
C LEU A 215 -17.67 7.84 17.83
N ASN A 216 -17.45 8.70 18.83
CA ASN A 216 -18.22 8.67 20.07
C ASN A 216 -19.64 9.24 19.90
N GLU A 217 -19.78 10.38 19.23
CA GLU A 217 -21.04 11.13 19.17
C GLU A 217 -21.95 10.65 18.03
N GLU A 218 -21.39 10.42 16.83
CA GLU A 218 -22.18 10.07 15.65
C GLU A 218 -22.33 8.55 15.49
N LEU A 219 -21.27 7.78 15.78
CA LEU A 219 -21.31 6.31 15.64
C LEU A 219 -21.60 5.57 16.95
N ALA A 220 -21.76 6.29 18.07
CA ALA A 220 -21.96 5.72 19.39
C ALA A 220 -20.90 4.66 19.78
N MET A 221 -19.67 4.79 19.26
CA MET A 221 -18.54 3.92 19.55
C MET A 221 -17.66 4.56 20.62
N PRO A 222 -17.57 3.99 21.84
CA PRO A 222 -16.88 4.61 22.98
C PRO A 222 -15.34 4.53 22.90
N VAL A 223 -14.76 5.04 21.82
CA VAL A 223 -13.32 5.02 21.51
C VAL A 223 -12.59 6.03 22.39
N ARG A 224 -11.44 5.60 22.93
CA ARG A 224 -10.57 6.45 23.75
C ARG A 224 -9.25 6.73 23.05
N ILE A 225 -8.73 7.94 23.26
CA ILE A 225 -7.37 8.31 22.87
C ILE A 225 -6.46 8.27 24.09
N CYS A 226 -5.32 7.59 23.94
CA CYS A 226 -4.30 7.47 24.97
C CYS A 226 -2.98 7.99 24.41
N THR A 227 -2.24 8.77 25.18
CA THR A 227 -0.93 9.29 24.80
C THR A 227 0.15 8.73 25.73
N GLY A 228 1.31 8.39 25.20
CA GLY A 228 2.47 8.03 26.00
C GLY A 228 3.00 9.22 26.80
N GLU A 229 3.67 8.95 27.92
CA GLU A 229 4.20 9.97 28.87
C GLU A 229 5.28 10.89 28.27
N GLY A 230 5.83 10.55 27.10
CA GLY A 230 6.88 11.34 26.47
C GLY A 230 6.41 12.76 26.13
N GLY A 231 7.11 13.76 26.67
CA GLY A 231 6.87 15.17 26.34
C GLY A 231 5.62 15.79 26.97
N CYS A 232 5.02 15.17 27.98
CA CYS A 232 4.10 15.88 28.87
C CYS A 232 4.95 16.85 29.73
N PRO A 233 4.71 18.17 29.69
CA PRO A 233 5.30 19.06 30.69
C PRO A 233 4.89 18.58 32.09
N PRO A 234 5.79 18.67 33.09
CA PRO A 234 5.48 18.30 34.47
C PRO A 234 4.31 19.11 35.05
#